data_AF-A0A9D5JYL2-F1
#
_entry.id   AF-A0A9D5JYL2-F1
#
_cell.length_a   1.000
_cell.length_b   1.000
_cell.length_c   1.000
_cell.angle_alpha   90.00
_cell.angle_beta   90.00
_cell.angle_gamma   90.00
#
_symmetry.space_group_name_H-M   'P 1'
#
loop_
_entity.id
_entity.type
_entity.pdbx_description
1 polymer ?
#
loop_
_entity_poly.entity_id
_entity_poly.type
_entity_poly.pdbx_seq_one_letter_code
_entity_poly.pdbx_strand_id
1 'polypeptide(L)' 'MIFIGERINAGFKEIKQAIADKNGDIIKATARKQADAGATYIDVNLGTASNKAEDLCWMIEMV' A
#
# COMPACT_ATOMS: atom_id res chain seq x y z
N MET A 1 1.68 -22.63 -0.18
CA MET A 1 2.61 -21.64 0.40
C MET A 1 1.86 -20.32 0.47
N ILE A 2 2.00 -19.55 1.55
CA ILE A 2 1.38 -18.22 1.68
C ILE A 2 2.45 -17.19 1.31
N PHE A 3 2.15 -16.32 0.34
CA PHE A 3 3.00 -15.20 -0.04
C PHE A 3 2.36 -13.89 0.40
N ILE A 4 3.15 -13.00 1.02
CA ILE A 4 2.70 -11.68 1.47
C ILE A 4 3.45 -10.64 0.64
N GLY A 5 2.71 -9.84 -0.14
CA GLY A 5 3.29 -8.75 -0.93
C GLY A 5 3.65 -7.57 -0.04
N GLU A 6 4.93 -7.22 0.03
CA GLU A 6 5.49 -6.20 0.94
C GLU A 6 5.50 -4.76 0.40
N ARG A 7 5.08 -4.56 -0.86
CA ARG A 7 5.46 -3.34 -1.59
C ARG A 7 4.63 -2.09 -1.24
N ILE A 8 3.45 -2.25 -0.64
CA ILE A 8 2.59 -1.14 -0.17
C ILE A 8 3.02 -0.72 1.23
N ASN A 9 4.21 -0.14 1.30
CA ASN A 9 4.84 0.29 2.54
C ASN A 9 5.39 1.71 2.40
N ALA A 10 5.04 2.58 3.35
CA ALA A 10 5.45 3.99 3.35
C ALA A 10 6.96 4.22 3.55
N GLY A 11 7.75 3.18 3.83
CA GLY A 11 9.20 3.20 3.71
C GLY A 11 9.68 3.43 2.27
N PHE A 12 8.88 3.06 1.27
CA PHE A 12 9.18 3.31 -0.14
C PHE A 12 8.72 4.71 -0.55
N LYS A 13 9.61 5.46 -1.22
CA LYS A 13 9.37 6.86 -1.63
C LYS A 13 8.07 7.05 -2.43
N GLU A 14 7.78 6.14 -3.36
CA GLU A 14 6.59 6.22 -4.22
C GLU A 14 5.29 6.06 -3.43
N ILE A 15 5.25 5.11 -2.49
CA ILE A 15 4.07 4.89 -1.63
C ILE A 15 3.93 6.04 -0.65
N LYS A 16 5.03 6.52 -0.06
CA LYS A 16 5.02 7.69 0.82
C LYS A 16 4.44 8.92 0.11
N GLN A 17 4.85 9.16 -1.13
CA GLN A 17 4.34 10.26 -1.94
C GLN A 17 2.86 10.07 -2.29
N ALA A 18 2.45 8.84 -2.64
CA ALA A 18 1.06 8.51 -2.90
C ALA A 18 0.15 8.80 -1.69
N ILE A 19 0.61 8.52 -0.47
CA ILE A 19 -0.10 8.85 0.77
C ILE A 19 -0.20 10.36 0.94
N ALA A 20 0.92 11.09 0.80
CA ALA A 20 0.99 12.53 0.98
C ALA A 20 0.07 13.29 0.00
N ASP A 21 0.03 12.84 -1.26
CA ASP A 21 -0.75 13.46 -2.33
C ASP A 21 -2.18 12.90 -2.41
N LYS A 22 -2.54 11.94 -1.55
CA LYS A 22 -3.80 11.17 -1.63
C LYS A 22 -4.04 10.56 -3.02
N ASN A 23 -2.97 10.16 -3.69
CA ASN A 23 -3.02 9.51 -5.00
C ASN A 23 -3.16 7.99 -4.84
N GLY A 24 -4.40 7.51 -4.87
CA GLY A 24 -4.72 6.09 -4.73
C GLY A 24 -4.30 5.20 -5.91
N ASP A 25 -4.06 5.77 -7.09
CA ASP A 25 -3.79 4.98 -8.30
C ASP A 25 -2.45 4.24 -8.23
N ILE A 26 -1.46 4.84 -7.58
CA ILE A 26 -0.15 4.21 -7.33
C ILE A 26 -0.31 2.98 -6.42
N ILE A 27 -1.14 3.09 -5.39
CA ILE A 27 -1.42 2.02 -4.42
C ILE A 27 -2.18 0.88 -5.13
N LYS A 28 -3.27 1.20 -5.84
CA LYS A 28 -4.06 0.23 -6.63
C LYS A 28 -3.21 -0.53 -7.64
N ALA A 29 -2.39 0.18 -8.43
CA ALA A 29 -1.54 -0.45 -9.42
C ALA A 29 -0.48 -1.36 -8.78
N THR A 30 0.05 -0.98 -7.61
CA THR A 30 1.02 -1.80 -6.87
C THR A 30 0.37 -3.03 -6.26
N ALA A 31 -0.84 -2.90 -5.68
CA ALA A 31 -1.64 -4.02 -5.20
C ALA A 31 -1.91 -5.04 -6.31
N ARG A 32 -2.40 -4.56 -7.47
CA ARG A 32 -2.67 -5.40 -8.64
C ARG A 32 -1.43 -6.16 -9.11
N LYS A 33 -0.27 -5.49 -9.24
CA LYS A 33 0.98 -6.14 -9.64
C LYS A 33 1.39 -7.27 -8.69
N GLN A 34 1.21 -7.08 -7.38
CA GLN A 34 1.55 -8.11 -6.40
C GLN A 34 0.55 -9.28 -6.43
N ALA A 35 -0.75 -9.00 -6.60
CA ALA A 35 -1.77 -10.03 -6.77
C ALA A 35 -1.53 -10.86 -8.05
N ASP A 36 -1.24 -10.20 -9.17
CA ASP A 36 -0.93 -10.85 -10.45
C ASP A 36 0.36 -11.69 -10.38
N ALA A 37 1.30 -11.33 -9.49
CA ALA A 37 2.51 -12.10 -9.21
C ALA A 37 2.29 -13.28 -8.23
N GLY A 38 1.06 -13.50 -7.75
CA GLY A 38 0.70 -14.63 -6.90
C GLY A 38 0.73 -14.38 -5.39
N ALA A 39 0.75 -13.12 -4.94
CA ALA A 39 0.60 -12.80 -3.52
C ALA A 39 -0.75 -13.29 -2.98
N THR A 40 -0.73 -13.97 -1.83
CA THR A 40 -1.94 -14.43 -1.13
C THR A 40 -2.55 -13.30 -0.28
N TYR A 41 -1.69 -12.47 0.31
CA TYR A 41 -2.05 -11.26 1.05
C TYR A 41 -1.19 -10.09 0.59
N ILE A 42 -1.70 -8.88 0.78
CA ILE A 42 -0.96 -7.64 0.55
C ILE A 42 -0.74 -6.97 1.91
N ASP A 43 0.52 -6.74 2.28
CA ASP A 43 0.86 -5.93 3.45
C ASP A 43 0.54 -4.47 3.16
N VAL A 44 -0.02 -3.77 4.14
CA VAL A 44 -0.36 -2.35 4.05
C VAL A 44 0.23 -1.64 5.25
N ASN A 45 1.28 -0.85 5.01
CA ASN A 45 2.05 -0.22 6.07
C ASN A 45 2.12 1.31 5.87
N LEU A 46 1.43 2.05 6.74
CA LEU A 46 1.41 3.53 6.76
C LEU A 46 2.76 4.13 7.21
N GLY A 47 3.61 3.35 7.86
CA GLY A 47 4.91 3.75 8.37
C GLY A 47 4.84 5.04 9.19
N THR A 48 5.76 5.97 8.91
CA THR A 48 5.79 7.30 9.53
C THR A 48 5.19 8.39 8.65
N ALA A 49 4.45 8.03 7.58
CA ALA A 49 3.86 9.01 6.67
C ALA A 49 2.69 9.77 7.31
N SER A 50 1.97 9.14 8.24
CA SER A 50 0.91 9.75 9.03
C SER A 50 0.71 8.99 10.34
N ASN A 51 0.04 9.62 11.31
CA ASN A 51 -0.40 9.01 12.56
C ASN A 51 -1.94 8.87 12.67
N LYS A 52 -2.67 9.17 11.59
CA LYS A 52 -4.12 9.10 11.54
C LYS A 52 -4.59 7.73 11.09
N ALA A 53 -5.53 7.14 11.82
CA ALA A 53 -6.09 5.84 11.48
C ALA A 53 -6.82 5.89 10.12
N GLU A 54 -7.48 7.01 9.84
CA GLU A 54 -8.19 7.27 8.57
C GLU A 54 -7.26 7.14 7.35
N ASP A 55 -5.98 7.49 7.47
CA ASP A 55 -5.03 7.37 6.37
C ASP A 55 -4.66 5.90 6.09
N LEU A 56 -4.56 5.07 7.14
CA LEU A 56 -4.38 3.63 6.99
C LEU A 56 -5.64 2.98 6.40
N CYS A 57 -6.82 3.35 6.89
CA CYS A 57 -8.09 2.86 6.33
C CYS A 57 -8.21 3.23 4.85
N TRP A 58 -7.89 4.47 4.48
CA TRP A 58 -7.86 4.90 3.09
C TRP A 58 -6.87 4.08 2.25
N MET A 59 -5.67 3.79 2.77
CA MET A 59 -4.72 2.92 2.05
C MET A 59 -5.32 1.54 1.78
N ILE A 60 -6.01 0.95 2.77
CA ILE A 60 -6.67 -0.35 2.64
C ILE A 60 -7.78 -0.31 1.59
N GLU A 61 -8.57 0.76 1.53
CA GLU A 61 -9.62 0.95 0.50
C GLU A 61 -9.06 1.04 -0.93
N MET A 62 -7.79 1.40 -1.08
CA MET A 62 -7.11 1.46 -2.38
C MET A 62 -6.47 0.12 -2.79
N VAL A 63 -6.43 -0.90 -1.92
CA VAL A 63 -5.88 -2.24 -2.23
C VAL A 63 -6.95 -3.15 -2.78
#